data_AF-A0AAD2FJY2-F1
#
_entry.id   AF-A0AAD2FJY2-F1
#
_cell.length_a   1.000
_cell.length_b   1.000
_cell.length_c   1.000
_cell.angle_alpha   90.00
_cell.angle_beta   90.00
_cell.angle_gamma   90.00
#
_symmetry.space_group_name_H-M   'P 1'
#
loop_
_entity.id
_entity.type
_entity.pdbx_description
1 polymer ?
#
loop_
_entity_poly.entity_id
_entity_poly.type
_entity_poly.pdbx_seq_one_letter_code
_entity_poly.pdbx_strand_id
1 'polypeptide(L)'
;MKVFTLLSNIFAFFLCLSSAFQARRSSSQESQLGRDRLLYSSRDDDVSPRSLDNEETLMNVHVTITDGEKETATAKLAKYLQSFPFAAVLPVQPLQYLPTENGVEVKFLRKKTNEKGSVDGGMVFMIKEDRDGYDIVCKRNSEGQTVSKMFSEKLVIMSLLKHITEEDGATLAGAPPANVFVESIFHKWL
;
A
#
# COMPACT_ATOMS: atom_id res chain seq x y z
N MET A 1 -36.85 -18.21 44.87
CA MET A 1 -38.18 -17.63 44.51
C MET A 1 -38.02 -16.13 44.35
N LYS A 2 -38.69 -15.49 43.38
CA LYS A 2 -38.45 -14.09 42.91
C LYS A 2 -37.06 -13.94 42.27
N VAL A 3 -36.86 -13.79 40.95
CA VAL A 3 -37.75 -13.61 39.78
C VAL A 3 -38.41 -12.22 39.68
N PHE A 4 -37.97 -11.48 38.65
CA PHE A 4 -38.60 -10.34 37.94
C PHE A 4 -38.88 -9.01 38.66
N THR A 5 -38.01 -8.03 38.35
CA THR A 5 -38.33 -6.62 38.04
C THR A 5 -37.26 -6.14 37.04
N LEU A 6 -37.52 -6.24 35.72
CA LEU A 6 -37.94 -5.14 34.84
C LEU A 6 -37.03 -3.89 34.93
N LEU A 7 -36.27 -3.54 33.89
CA LEU A 7 -36.73 -2.97 32.61
C LEU A 7 -37.55 -1.67 32.78
N SER A 8 -36.85 -0.56 33.01
CA SER A 8 -37.47 0.78 33.16
C SER A 8 -36.66 1.96 32.57
N ASN A 9 -35.50 1.72 31.94
CA ASN A 9 -34.51 2.77 31.61
C ASN A 9 -34.28 3.02 30.09
N ILE A 10 -35.23 2.68 29.21
CA ILE A 10 -35.05 2.78 27.74
C ILE A 10 -36.19 3.53 27.03
N PHE A 11 -36.81 4.52 27.68
CA PHE A 11 -37.97 5.25 27.09
C PHE A 11 -38.03 6.77 27.34
N ALA A 12 -36.99 7.38 27.92
CA ALA A 12 -37.05 8.74 28.47
C ALA A 12 -36.26 9.82 27.69
N PHE A 13 -35.89 9.59 26.42
CA PHE A 13 -35.04 10.52 25.65
C PHE A 13 -35.50 10.85 24.22
N PHE A 14 -36.65 10.36 23.77
CA PHE A 14 -37.10 10.48 22.36
C PHE A 14 -38.07 11.64 22.08
N LEU A 15 -38.26 12.58 23.02
CA LEU A 15 -39.23 13.68 22.91
C LEU A 15 -38.61 15.04 23.30
N CYS A 16 -37.61 15.49 22.54
CA CYS A 16 -37.09 16.87 22.62
C CYS A 16 -36.91 17.53 21.23
N LEU A 17 -37.77 17.17 20.27
CA LEU A 17 -37.96 17.92 19.01
C LEU A 17 -39.46 18.09 18.72
N SER A 18 -40.06 19.20 19.15
CA SER A 18 -41.08 19.95 18.39
C SER A 18 -41.48 21.25 19.11
N SER A 19 -42.13 22.16 18.37
CA SER A 19 -43.04 23.21 18.86
C SER A 19 -42.55 24.20 19.94
N ALA A 20 -41.65 25.12 19.57
CA ALA A 20 -41.61 26.51 20.07
C ALA A 20 -40.89 27.41 19.02
N PHE A 21 -41.53 27.73 17.89
CA PHE A 21 -42.36 28.94 17.73
C PHE A 21 -41.54 30.25 17.95
N GLN A 22 -40.73 30.71 16.99
CA GLN A 22 -41.13 31.45 15.76
C GLN A 22 -41.57 32.91 16.02
N ALA A 23 -40.65 33.89 15.92
CA ALA A 23 -40.88 35.22 15.33
C ALA A 23 -39.67 36.19 15.38
N ARG A 24 -38.92 36.33 14.27
CA ARG A 24 -38.63 37.66 13.66
C ARG A 24 -37.96 37.57 12.27
N ARG A 25 -38.67 38.14 11.27
CA ARG A 25 -38.13 38.71 10.03
C ARG A 25 -37.34 40.01 10.37
N SER A 26 -36.44 40.58 9.58
CA SER A 26 -35.65 40.20 8.39
C SER A 26 -34.59 41.34 8.20
N SER A 27 -33.88 41.65 7.10
CA SER A 27 -33.84 41.22 5.68
C SER A 27 -32.54 41.77 5.04
N SER A 28 -32.17 41.27 3.84
CA SER A 28 -31.01 41.72 3.02
C SER A 28 -29.63 41.35 3.61
N GLN A 29 -28.59 41.06 2.83
CA GLN A 29 -28.34 41.35 1.40
C GLN A 29 -28.11 40.12 0.51
N GLU A 30 -28.16 40.37 -0.79
CA GLU A 30 -27.90 39.43 -1.89
C GLU A 30 -26.44 39.49 -2.37
N SER A 31 -26.01 38.44 -3.06
CA SER A 31 -25.07 38.47 -4.19
C SER A 31 -23.70 39.16 -4.03
N GLN A 32 -22.63 38.34 -4.01
CA GLN A 32 -21.53 38.51 -4.98
C GLN A 32 -20.69 37.22 -5.16
N LEU A 33 -19.76 37.28 -6.13
CA LEU A 33 -18.96 36.19 -6.70
C LEU A 33 -18.18 35.39 -5.62
N GLY A 34 -17.82 34.11 -5.82
CA GLY A 34 -17.79 33.31 -7.04
C GLY A 34 -16.35 33.09 -7.55
N ARG A 35 -16.04 31.88 -8.02
CA ARG A 35 -14.70 31.37 -8.41
C ARG A 35 -13.74 31.07 -7.24
N ASP A 36 -14.01 29.99 -6.51
CA ASP A 36 -12.93 29.15 -5.96
C ASP A 36 -13.16 27.66 -6.25
N ARG A 37 -13.62 27.39 -7.49
CA ARG A 37 -13.47 26.06 -8.11
C ARG A 37 -12.02 25.89 -8.55
N LEU A 38 -11.09 25.95 -7.59
CA LEU A 38 -9.68 25.76 -7.84
C LEU A 38 -9.49 24.39 -8.49
N LEU A 39 -8.90 24.41 -9.68
CA LEU A 39 -8.76 23.26 -10.54
C LEU A 39 -7.98 22.17 -9.79
N TYR A 40 -8.69 21.10 -9.40
CA TYR A 40 -8.05 19.80 -9.22
C TYR A 40 -7.61 19.37 -10.62
N SER A 41 -6.43 19.85 -11.01
CA SER A 41 -5.76 19.40 -12.22
C SER A 41 -5.37 17.96 -11.96
N SER A 42 -6.26 17.05 -12.33
CA SER A 42 -5.87 15.73 -12.79
C SER A 42 -4.87 15.96 -13.90
N ARG A 43 -3.60 16.01 -13.52
CA ARG A 43 -2.55 15.47 -14.35
C ARG A 43 -2.79 13.98 -14.28
N ASP A 44 -3.49 13.50 -15.31
CA ASP A 44 -3.29 12.13 -15.73
C ASP A 44 -1.80 12.07 -16.09
N ASP A 45 -0.99 11.65 -15.11
CA ASP A 45 0.42 11.39 -15.34
C ASP A 45 0.45 10.27 -16.37
N ASP A 46 0.75 10.62 -17.61
CA ASP A 46 0.65 9.74 -18.77
C ASP A 46 1.74 8.66 -18.64
N VAL A 47 1.38 7.54 -17.99
CA VAL A 47 2.33 6.51 -17.56
C VAL A 47 2.81 5.71 -18.77
N SER A 48 3.76 6.28 -19.51
CA SER A 48 4.63 5.51 -20.37
C SER A 48 5.21 4.36 -19.54
N PRO A 49 5.10 3.09 -19.98
CA PRO A 49 5.60 1.96 -19.20
C PRO A 49 7.10 2.11 -18.97
N ARG A 50 7.49 2.34 -17.70
CA ARG A 50 8.89 2.59 -17.31
C ARG A 50 9.76 1.41 -17.70
N SER A 51 10.85 1.68 -18.43
CA SER A 51 11.82 0.68 -18.88
C SER A 51 12.75 0.26 -17.74
N LEU A 52 12.19 -0.46 -16.76
CA LEU A 52 12.91 -1.04 -15.62
C LEU A 52 13.97 -2.09 -16.04
N ASP A 53 14.11 -2.40 -17.33
CA ASP A 53 15.09 -3.38 -17.83
C ASP A 53 16.53 -3.02 -17.46
N ASN A 54 16.89 -1.73 -17.55
CA ASN A 54 18.21 -1.21 -17.20
C ASN A 54 18.43 -0.98 -15.69
N GLU A 55 17.37 -1.08 -14.87
CA GLU A 55 17.45 -0.85 -13.43
C GLU A 55 18.08 -2.02 -12.67
N GLU A 56 18.76 -1.70 -11.56
CA GLU A 56 19.44 -2.69 -10.72
C GLU A 56 18.44 -3.65 -10.05
N THR A 57 18.59 -4.95 -10.30
CA THR A 57 17.90 -6.00 -9.56
C THR A 57 18.49 -6.11 -8.15
N LEU A 58 17.65 -5.88 -7.15
CA LEU A 58 18.02 -5.90 -5.73
C LEU A 58 17.73 -7.26 -5.07
N MET A 59 16.72 -7.97 -5.59
CA MET A 59 16.28 -9.29 -5.12
C MET A 59 15.69 -10.07 -6.31
N ASN A 60 15.89 -11.38 -6.33
CA ASN A 60 15.03 -12.32 -7.05
C ASN A 60 14.79 -13.55 -6.16
N VAL A 61 13.57 -14.07 -6.13
CA VAL A 61 13.23 -15.30 -5.40
C VAL A 61 12.42 -16.19 -6.32
N HIS A 62 12.96 -17.37 -6.64
CA HIS A 62 12.23 -18.37 -7.40
C HIS A 62 11.34 -19.17 -6.44
N VAL A 63 10.04 -19.19 -6.72
CA VAL A 63 9.05 -19.93 -5.95
C VAL A 63 8.18 -20.82 -6.84
N THR A 64 7.95 -22.05 -6.40
CA THR A 64 7.05 -23.00 -7.06
C THR A 64 5.76 -23.14 -6.25
N ILE A 65 4.64 -23.37 -6.96
CA ILE A 65 3.29 -23.38 -6.36
C ILE A 65 2.58 -24.67 -6.74
N THR A 66 2.23 -25.49 -5.74
CA THR A 66 1.69 -26.83 -6.00
C THR A 66 0.21 -26.83 -6.42
N ASP A 67 -0.60 -25.88 -5.92
CA ASP A 67 -2.04 -25.82 -6.23
C ASP A 67 -2.50 -24.44 -6.79
N GLY A 68 -2.79 -24.41 -8.08
CA GLY A 68 -3.54 -23.33 -8.70
C GLY A 68 -3.45 -23.29 -10.24
N GLU A 69 -4.49 -22.74 -10.87
CA GLU A 69 -4.38 -22.24 -12.24
C GLU A 69 -3.44 -21.02 -12.25
N LYS A 70 -2.66 -20.85 -13.31
CA LYS A 70 -1.53 -19.89 -13.36
C LYS A 70 -1.92 -18.45 -13.02
N GLU A 71 -3.05 -17.97 -13.54
CA GLU A 71 -3.58 -16.63 -13.23
C GLU A 71 -3.90 -16.48 -11.73
N THR A 72 -4.46 -17.52 -11.10
CA THR A 72 -4.76 -17.51 -9.67
C THR A 72 -3.50 -17.49 -8.80
N ALA A 73 -2.41 -18.11 -9.27
CA ALA A 73 -1.12 -18.12 -8.59
C ALA A 73 -0.46 -16.73 -8.62
N THR A 74 -0.38 -16.09 -9.79
CA THR A 74 0.08 -14.70 -9.91
C THR A 74 -0.74 -13.75 -9.05
N ALA A 75 -2.08 -13.87 -9.06
CA ALA A 75 -2.96 -13.04 -8.23
C ALA A 75 -2.78 -13.28 -6.71
N LYS A 76 -2.56 -14.53 -6.27
CA LYS A 76 -2.23 -14.87 -4.86
C LYS A 76 -0.91 -14.22 -4.44
N LEU A 77 0.15 -14.34 -5.26
CA LEU A 77 1.46 -13.74 -4.99
C LEU A 77 1.38 -12.21 -4.99
N ALA A 78 0.68 -11.60 -5.95
CA ALA A 78 0.51 -10.15 -6.01
C ALA A 78 -0.20 -9.64 -4.75
N LYS A 79 -1.30 -10.30 -4.35
CA LYS A 79 -2.01 -9.99 -3.11
C LYS A 79 -1.16 -10.16 -1.84
N TYR A 80 -0.26 -11.15 -1.80
CA TYR A 80 0.68 -11.33 -0.70
C TYR A 80 1.70 -10.18 -0.62
N LEU A 81 2.35 -9.83 -1.74
CA LEU A 81 3.24 -8.66 -1.80
C LEU A 81 2.50 -7.36 -1.45
N GLN A 82 1.22 -7.25 -1.84
CA GLN A 82 0.37 -6.11 -1.55
C GLN A 82 -0.08 -6.03 -0.07
N SER A 83 -0.10 -7.14 0.67
CA SER A 83 -0.42 -7.16 2.11
C SER A 83 0.80 -7.02 3.01
N PHE A 84 2.02 -7.05 2.45
CA PHE A 84 3.25 -6.90 3.22
C PHE A 84 3.38 -5.49 3.83
N PRO A 85 3.63 -5.35 5.15
CA PRO A 85 3.61 -4.06 5.85
C PRO A 85 4.94 -3.30 5.70
N PHE A 86 5.28 -2.89 4.47
CA PHE A 86 6.52 -2.14 4.15
C PHE A 86 6.80 -0.97 5.10
N ALA A 87 5.75 -0.26 5.56
CA ALA A 87 5.84 0.87 6.47
C ALA A 87 6.30 0.49 7.90
N ALA A 88 6.09 -0.75 8.35
CA ALA A 88 6.54 -1.23 9.66
C ALA A 88 8.04 -1.57 9.68
N VAL A 89 8.64 -1.81 8.51
CA VAL A 89 10.05 -2.22 8.38
C VAL A 89 11.02 -1.03 8.49
N LEU A 90 10.59 0.18 8.15
CA LEU A 90 11.44 1.38 8.12
C LEU A 90 11.15 2.32 9.31
N PRO A 91 12.07 2.49 10.27
CA PRO A 91 11.75 3.10 11.56
C PRO A 91 11.40 4.59 11.52
N VAL A 92 11.88 5.35 10.52
CA VAL A 92 11.67 6.82 10.44
C VAL A 92 11.56 7.35 9.00
N GLN A 93 11.34 6.50 7.98
CA GLN A 93 11.28 6.95 6.59
C GLN A 93 9.84 7.03 6.07
N PRO A 94 9.35 8.20 5.63
CA PRO A 94 8.08 8.28 4.93
C PRO A 94 8.17 7.56 3.59
N LEU A 95 7.19 6.70 3.31
CA LEU A 95 7.08 5.97 2.05
C LEU A 95 5.64 6.06 1.53
N GLN A 96 5.49 5.84 0.22
CA GLN A 96 4.21 5.61 -0.41
C GLN A 96 4.23 4.22 -1.04
N TYR A 97 3.25 3.42 -0.66
CA TYR A 97 2.96 2.13 -1.25
C TYR A 97 1.91 2.33 -2.36
N LEU A 98 2.10 1.68 -3.51
CA LEU A 98 1.17 1.70 -4.64
C LEU A 98 1.03 0.25 -5.17
N PRO A 99 -0.17 -0.37 -5.09
CA PRO A 99 -0.38 -1.68 -5.67
C PRO A 99 -0.32 -1.60 -7.19
N THR A 100 0.30 -2.59 -7.82
CA THR A 100 0.28 -2.78 -9.28
C THR A 100 -0.32 -4.14 -9.59
N GLU A 101 -0.81 -4.34 -10.82
CA GLU A 101 -1.47 -5.58 -11.27
C GLU A 101 -0.65 -6.84 -10.92
N ASN A 102 0.67 -6.79 -11.14
CA ASN A 102 1.61 -7.89 -10.91
C ASN A 102 2.56 -7.65 -9.72
N GLY A 103 2.17 -6.83 -8.73
CA GLY A 103 2.98 -6.59 -7.52
C GLY A 103 2.73 -5.24 -6.83
N VAL A 104 3.81 -4.49 -6.57
CA VAL A 104 3.80 -3.24 -5.79
C VAL A 104 4.98 -2.33 -6.12
N GLU A 105 4.71 -1.03 -6.28
CA GLU A 105 5.72 0.04 -6.25
C GLU A 105 5.82 0.64 -4.84
N VAL A 106 7.03 0.71 -4.28
CA VAL A 106 7.33 1.33 -2.99
C VAL A 106 8.18 2.56 -3.23
N LYS A 107 7.58 3.75 -3.16
CA LYS A 107 8.26 5.04 -3.34
C LYS A 107 8.82 5.56 -2.02
N PHE A 108 10.06 6.03 -2.05
CA PHE A 108 10.76 6.59 -0.90
C PHE A 108 10.61 8.12 -0.87
N LEU A 109 9.53 8.60 -0.24
CA LEU A 109 9.14 10.01 -0.25
C LEU A 109 10.24 10.93 0.29
N ARG A 110 10.63 11.93 -0.50
CA ARG A 110 11.54 12.99 -0.05
C ARG A 110 10.81 13.95 0.90
N LYS A 111 11.48 14.40 1.97
CA LYS A 111 11.06 15.63 2.68
C LYS A 111 11.13 16.78 1.68
N LYS A 112 9.97 17.37 1.34
CA LYS A 112 9.81 18.39 0.28
C LYS A 112 10.90 19.47 0.36
N THR A 113 11.75 19.53 -0.66
CA THR A 113 12.73 20.60 -0.90
C THR A 113 12.19 21.58 -1.93
N ASN A 114 12.73 22.81 -1.96
CA ASN A 114 12.32 23.82 -2.94
C ASN A 114 12.62 23.38 -4.39
N GLU A 115 13.71 22.64 -4.58
CA GLU A 115 13.97 21.87 -5.79
C GLU A 115 13.01 20.67 -5.87
N LYS A 116 12.02 20.78 -6.75
CA LYS A 116 11.10 19.69 -7.10
C LYS A 116 11.75 18.79 -8.16
N GLY A 117 12.35 17.68 -7.72
CA GLY A 117 12.29 16.47 -8.55
C GLY A 117 10.82 16.08 -8.69
N SER A 118 10.37 15.77 -9.91
CA SER A 118 8.96 15.43 -10.18
C SER A 118 8.62 13.98 -9.86
N VAL A 119 9.62 13.13 -9.60
CA VAL A 119 9.47 11.70 -9.31
C VAL A 119 10.13 11.39 -7.96
N ASP A 120 9.41 10.66 -7.10
CA ASP A 120 9.99 9.97 -5.95
C ASP A 120 10.32 8.53 -6.37
N GLY A 121 11.61 8.22 -6.54
CA GLY A 121 12.07 6.86 -6.82
C GLY A 121 11.99 5.94 -5.59
N GLY A 122 12.32 4.67 -5.75
CA GLY A 122 12.21 3.67 -4.69
C GLY A 122 12.53 2.26 -5.16
N MET A 123 11.58 1.35 -5.04
CA MET A 123 11.68 -0.04 -5.46
C MET A 123 10.39 -0.49 -6.16
N VAL A 124 10.50 -1.43 -7.09
CA VAL A 124 9.35 -2.07 -7.73
C VAL A 124 9.49 -3.58 -7.57
N PHE A 125 8.49 -4.19 -6.92
CA PHE A 125 8.34 -5.63 -6.81
C PHE A 125 7.39 -6.10 -7.90
N MET A 126 7.84 -7.07 -8.70
CA MET A 126 7.13 -7.62 -9.84
C MET A 126 7.20 -9.13 -9.79
N ILE A 127 6.08 -9.79 -10.02
CA ILE A 127 6.05 -11.23 -10.27
C ILE A 127 6.26 -11.45 -11.77
N LYS A 128 7.18 -12.35 -12.10
CA LYS A 128 7.34 -12.92 -13.43
C LYS A 128 6.92 -14.39 -13.39
N GLU A 129 6.27 -14.84 -14.45
CA GLU A 129 6.07 -16.26 -14.68
C GLU A 129 7.32 -16.82 -15.40
N ASP A 130 7.81 -17.97 -14.94
CA ASP A 130 8.78 -18.79 -15.67
C ASP A 130 8.15 -20.16 -15.98
N ARG A 131 8.92 -21.07 -16.60
CA ARG A 131 8.44 -22.37 -17.08
C ARG A 131 7.93 -23.25 -15.94
N ASP A 132 8.71 -23.32 -14.88
CA ASP A 132 8.54 -24.27 -13.78
C ASP A 132 8.02 -23.62 -12.48
N GLY A 133 7.98 -22.28 -12.43
CA GLY A 133 7.62 -21.51 -11.23
C GLY A 133 7.42 -20.00 -11.48
N TYR A 134 7.59 -19.21 -10.42
CA TYR A 134 7.40 -17.76 -10.40
C TYR A 134 8.62 -17.05 -9.80
N ASP A 135 9.06 -15.98 -10.44
CA ASP A 135 10.16 -15.13 -10.02
C ASP A 135 9.62 -13.86 -9.33
N ILE A 136 9.86 -13.71 -8.03
CA ILE A 136 9.56 -12.48 -7.29
C ILE A 136 10.76 -11.53 -7.39
N VAL A 137 10.74 -10.66 -8.40
CA VAL A 137 11.83 -9.73 -8.71
C VAL A 137 11.60 -8.39 -8.02
N CYS A 138 12.58 -7.92 -7.24
CA CYS A 138 12.67 -6.52 -6.83
C CYS A 138 13.74 -5.80 -7.66
N LYS A 139 13.35 -4.69 -8.32
CA LYS A 139 14.28 -3.74 -8.92
C LYS A 139 14.28 -2.40 -8.17
N ARG A 140 15.37 -1.63 -8.24
CA ARG A 140 15.34 -0.21 -7.87
C ARG A 140 14.48 0.56 -8.89
N ASN A 141 13.82 1.62 -8.44
CA ASN A 141 13.43 2.74 -9.29
C ASN A 141 14.35 3.91 -8.92
N SER A 142 15.33 4.20 -9.78
CA SER A 142 16.35 5.24 -9.58
C SER A 142 15.87 6.62 -10.08
N GLU A 143 14.73 6.70 -10.76
CA GLU A 143 14.15 7.98 -11.19
C GLU A 143 13.96 8.94 -10.01
N GLY A 144 14.54 10.13 -10.09
CA GLY A 144 14.45 11.14 -9.03
C GLY A 144 15.32 10.88 -7.78
N GLN A 145 16.09 9.79 -7.70
CA GLN A 145 17.05 9.57 -6.62
C GLN A 145 18.49 9.96 -7.02
N THR A 146 18.99 11.08 -6.46
CA THR A 146 20.42 11.45 -6.57
C THR A 146 21.35 10.49 -5.80
N VAL A 147 20.83 9.81 -4.78
CA VAL A 147 21.55 8.86 -3.92
C VAL A 147 20.60 7.73 -3.54
N SER A 148 20.97 6.48 -3.84
CA SER A 148 20.21 5.27 -3.53
C SER A 148 19.96 5.12 -2.02
N LYS A 149 18.89 4.40 -1.66
CA LYS A 149 18.47 4.22 -0.26
C LYS A 149 18.89 2.85 0.27
N MET A 150 20.12 2.44 -0.02
CA MET A 150 20.64 1.07 0.20
C MET A 150 20.36 0.49 1.59
N PHE A 151 20.36 1.31 2.65
CA PHE A 151 19.99 0.86 3.99
C PHE A 151 18.51 0.43 4.08
N SER A 152 17.61 1.28 3.59
CA SER A 152 16.16 1.04 3.55
C SER A 152 15.78 -0.05 2.54
N GLU A 153 16.45 -0.08 1.39
CA GLU A 153 16.33 -1.15 0.39
C GLU A 153 16.70 -2.51 1.01
N LYS A 154 17.85 -2.59 1.70
CA LYS A 154 18.30 -3.79 2.41
C LYS A 154 17.33 -4.20 3.51
N LEU A 155 16.87 -3.27 4.35
CA LEU A 155 15.93 -3.59 5.43
C LEU A 155 14.61 -4.17 4.90
N VAL A 156 14.02 -3.55 3.88
CA VAL A 156 12.78 -4.05 3.26
C VAL A 156 12.99 -5.45 2.66
N ILE A 157 14.06 -5.65 1.88
CA ILE A 157 14.31 -6.93 1.22
C ILE A 157 14.62 -8.03 2.24
N MET A 158 15.44 -7.77 3.25
CA MET A 158 15.70 -8.75 4.32
C MET A 158 14.42 -9.08 5.11
N SER A 159 13.56 -8.09 5.39
CA SER A 159 12.30 -8.34 6.11
C SER A 159 11.27 -9.09 5.27
N LEU A 160 11.21 -8.83 3.96
CA LEU A 160 10.31 -9.55 3.04
C LEU A 160 10.77 -11.01 2.88
N LEU A 161 12.07 -11.22 2.65
CA LEU A 161 12.66 -12.56 2.56
C LEU A 161 12.41 -13.37 3.82
N LYS A 162 12.66 -12.79 5.00
CA LYS A 162 12.36 -13.41 6.29
C LYS A 162 10.90 -13.88 6.36
N HIS A 163 9.96 -13.06 5.88
CA HIS A 163 8.51 -13.36 5.86
C HIS A 163 8.12 -14.43 4.82
N ILE A 164 8.92 -14.60 3.78
CA ILE A 164 8.74 -15.62 2.74
C ILE A 164 9.34 -16.98 3.19
N THR A 165 10.41 -16.96 3.99
CA THR A 165 11.14 -18.18 4.39
C THR A 165 10.81 -18.74 5.77
N GLU A 166 10.36 -17.91 6.72
CA GLU A 166 10.04 -18.36 8.09
C GLU A 166 8.53 -18.59 8.27
N GLU A 167 8.14 -19.79 8.69
CA GLU A 167 6.74 -20.16 8.98
C GLU A 167 6.11 -19.24 10.07
N ASP A 168 6.93 -18.77 11.02
CA ASP A 168 6.54 -17.82 12.09
C ASP A 168 6.26 -16.39 11.59
N GLY A 169 6.49 -16.07 10.31
CA GLY A 169 6.25 -14.74 9.73
C GLY A 169 4.81 -14.23 9.85
N ALA A 170 3.85 -15.13 10.06
CA ALA A 170 2.40 -14.86 10.08
C ALA A 170 1.93 -13.72 11.01
N THR A 171 2.75 -13.29 11.97
CA THR A 171 2.42 -12.25 12.97
C THR A 171 2.21 -10.83 12.43
N LEU A 172 2.64 -10.49 11.20
CA LEU A 172 2.59 -9.10 10.68
C LEU A 172 1.95 -8.86 9.30
N ALA A 173 1.93 -9.84 8.38
CA ALA A 173 1.37 -9.67 7.02
C ALA A 173 0.29 -10.70 6.67
N GLY A 174 -0.04 -11.59 7.60
CA GLY A 174 -0.52 -12.93 7.27
C GLY A 174 0.64 -13.86 6.89
N ALA A 175 0.34 -15.15 6.76
CA ALA A 175 1.29 -16.14 6.27
C ALA A 175 1.48 -16.02 4.74
N PRO A 176 2.62 -16.45 4.18
CA PRO A 176 2.71 -16.72 2.74
C PRO A 176 1.61 -17.72 2.31
N PRO A 177 1.17 -17.71 1.03
CA PRO A 177 0.18 -18.68 0.55
C PRO A 177 0.70 -20.10 0.79
N ALA A 178 -0.07 -20.94 1.49
CA ALA A 178 0.41 -22.17 2.16
C ALA A 178 1.05 -23.25 1.27
N ASN A 179 1.04 -23.08 -0.05
CA ASN A 179 1.50 -24.04 -1.05
C ASN A 179 2.63 -23.42 -1.92
N VAL A 180 3.30 -22.38 -1.41
CA VAL A 180 4.45 -21.69 -2.02
C VAL A 180 5.74 -22.27 -1.44
N PHE A 181 6.58 -22.85 -2.29
CA PHE A 181 7.89 -23.39 -1.93
C PHE A 181 8.98 -22.48 -2.50
N VAL A 182 10.02 -22.20 -1.71
CA VAL A 182 11.13 -21.32 -2.11
C VAL A 182 12.31 -22.19 -2.56
N GLU A 183 12.69 -22.08 -3.83
CA GLU A 183 13.74 -22.93 -4.40
C GLU A 183 15.09 -22.21 -4.53
N SER A 184 15.08 -20.91 -4.83
CA SER A 184 16.31 -20.11 -4.84
C SER A 184 16.06 -18.67 -4.39
N ILE A 185 17.07 -18.10 -3.73
CA ILE A 185 17.07 -16.72 -3.25
C ILE A 185 18.34 -16.04 -3.75
N PHE A 186 18.18 -14.91 -4.42
CA PHE A 186 19.23 -13.96 -4.73
C PHE A 186 18.88 -12.60 -4.13
N HIS A 187 19.84 -11.94 -3.47
CA HIS A 187 19.73 -10.53 -3.15
C HIS A 187 21.08 -9.83 -3.13
N LYS A 188 21.11 -8.52 -3.42
CA LYS A 188 22.34 -7.73 -3.58
C LYS A 188 23.29 -7.73 -2.37
N TRP A 189 22.79 -7.97 -1.15
CA TRP A 189 23.58 -7.92 0.09
C TRP A 189 23.81 -9.28 0.75
N LEU A 190 23.92 -10.35 -0.05
CA LEU A 190 24.26 -11.72 0.36
C LEU A 190 25.77 -11.93 0.22
#